data_AF-A0A954B3Z1-F1
#
_entry.id   AF-A0A954B3Z1-F1
#
_cell.length_a   1.000
_cell.length_b   1.000
_cell.length_c   1.000
_cell.angle_alpha   90.00
_cell.angle_beta   90.00
_cell.angle_gamma   90.00
#
_symmetry.space_group_name_H-M   'P 1'
#
loop_
_entity.id
_entity.type
_entity.pdbx_description
1 polymer ?
#
loop_
_entity_poly.entity_id
_entity_poly.type
_entity_poly.pdbx_seq_one_letter_code
_entity_poly.pdbx_strand_id
1 'polypeptide(L)'
;MQGLTKAYPGGKKVFENIWLSFFPDAKIGVVGVNGSGKSTLMKIMAGMDKDFTGEAFAMAGTKMGYLEQEPQLDAALNVRENVESWCEEKKLVTRFNEVSMAVGENYTDELMEEMTKLQEQIDASDAWDIDSKIDMAMDALRCPPDDSGVEKLSGGERRRVALC
;
A
#
# COMPACT_ATOMS: atom_id res chain seq x y z
N MET A 1 18.12 2.23 -12.64
CA MET A 1 18.10 0.97 -13.40
C MET A 1 19.19 0.99 -14.44
N GLN A 2 19.94 -0.11 -14.56
CA GLN A 2 21.10 -0.20 -15.43
C GLN A 2 21.01 -1.48 -16.27
N GLY A 3 21.00 -1.35 -17.59
CA GLY A 3 21.00 -2.47 -18.53
C GLY A 3 19.81 -3.43 -18.40
N LEU A 4 18.65 -2.93 -17.93
CA LEU A 4 17.51 -3.77 -17.58
C LEU A 4 16.96 -4.49 -18.83
N THR A 5 16.90 -5.83 -18.78
CA THR A 5 16.38 -6.67 -19.87
C THR A 5 15.41 -7.70 -19.32
N LYS A 6 14.25 -7.85 -19.97
CA LYS A 6 13.23 -8.84 -19.63
C LYS A 6 12.83 -9.64 -20.85
N ALA A 7 12.85 -10.95 -20.71
CA ALA A 7 12.30 -11.90 -21.67
C ALA A 7 11.50 -12.96 -20.92
N TYR A 8 10.42 -13.45 -21.53
CA TYR A 8 9.66 -14.59 -21.00
C TYR A 8 10.17 -15.91 -21.58
N PRO A 9 9.87 -17.06 -20.93
CA PRO A 9 10.11 -18.37 -21.48
C PRO A 9 9.62 -18.49 -22.93
N GLY A 10 10.42 -19.12 -23.80
CA GLY A 10 10.17 -19.13 -25.24
C GLY A 10 10.81 -17.97 -26.02
N GLY A 11 11.66 -17.16 -25.36
CA GLY A 11 12.51 -16.16 -26.03
C GLY A 11 11.79 -14.86 -26.41
N LYS A 12 10.54 -14.67 -25.97
CA LYS A 12 9.80 -13.43 -26.20
C LYS A 12 10.41 -12.30 -25.35
N LYS A 13 11.28 -11.50 -25.97
CA LYS A 13 11.81 -10.27 -25.37
C LYS A 13 10.68 -9.26 -25.18
N VAL A 14 10.57 -8.74 -23.97
CA VAL A 14 9.63 -7.66 -23.62
C VAL A 14 10.30 -6.31 -23.86
N PHE A 15 11.51 -6.17 -23.33
CA PHE A 15 12.41 -5.04 -23.57
C PHE A 15 13.85 -5.44 -23.28
N GLU A 16 14.78 -4.68 -23.84
CA GLU A 16 16.21 -4.99 -23.80
C GLU A 16 17.03 -3.73 -23.52
N ASN A 17 18.00 -3.88 -22.61
CA ASN A 17 19.00 -2.88 -22.26
C ASN A 17 18.43 -1.49 -21.92
N ILE A 18 17.41 -1.43 -21.08
CA ILE A 18 16.84 -0.15 -20.64
C ILE A 18 17.69 0.47 -19.52
N TRP A 19 17.97 1.77 -19.66
CA TRP A 19 18.59 2.60 -18.64
C TRP A 19 17.61 3.69 -18.23
N LEU A 20 17.21 3.68 -16.96
CA LEU A 20 16.25 4.64 -16.40
C LEU A 20 16.72 5.10 -15.03
N SER A 21 16.63 6.41 -14.82
CA SER A 21 16.86 7.06 -13.53
C SER A 21 15.63 7.89 -13.19
N PHE A 22 15.12 7.71 -11.98
CA PHE A 22 13.96 8.41 -11.47
C PHE A 22 14.47 9.42 -10.44
N PHE A 23 14.16 10.69 -10.66
CA PHE A 23 14.50 11.76 -9.74
C PHE A 23 13.37 11.95 -8.71
N PRO A 24 13.68 12.40 -7.48
CA PRO A 24 12.67 12.84 -6.53
C PRO A 24 11.70 13.85 -7.18
N ASP A 25 10.43 13.77 -6.80
CA ASP A 25 9.33 14.63 -7.26
C ASP A 25 8.98 14.56 -8.75
N ALA A 26 9.65 13.70 -9.53
CA ALA A 26 9.35 13.54 -10.95
C ALA A 26 7.99 12.85 -11.16
N LYS A 27 7.12 13.47 -11.97
CA LYS A 27 5.86 12.88 -12.43
C LYS A 27 6.07 12.26 -13.80
N ILE A 28 6.13 10.94 -13.86
CA ILE A 28 6.48 10.20 -15.09
C ILE A 28 5.30 9.38 -15.56
N GLY A 29 4.82 9.67 -16.78
CA GLY A 29 3.82 8.86 -17.47
C GLY A 29 4.50 7.86 -18.41
N VAL A 30 4.26 6.56 -18.20
CA VAL A 30 4.77 5.50 -19.08
C VAL A 30 3.71 5.17 -20.14
N VAL A 31 4.02 5.42 -21.42
CA VAL A 31 3.12 5.21 -22.55
C VAL A 31 3.70 4.22 -23.57
N GLY A 32 2.84 3.59 -24.36
CA GLY A 32 3.23 2.61 -25.38
C GLY A 32 2.10 1.65 -25.74
N VAL A 33 2.27 0.90 -26.83
CA VAL A 33 1.26 -0.07 -27.30
C VAL A 33 1.07 -1.24 -26.34
N ASN A 34 -0.03 -1.98 -26.47
CA ASN A 34 -0.24 -3.20 -25.69
C ASN A 34 0.88 -4.21 -25.95
N GLY A 35 1.40 -4.81 -24.88
CA GLY A 35 2.55 -5.71 -24.96
C GLY A 35 3.92 -5.03 -24.95
N SER A 36 4.01 -3.69 -24.92
CA SER A 36 5.29 -2.95 -24.86
C SER A 36 6.04 -3.06 -23.51
N GLY A 37 5.56 -3.88 -22.58
CA GLY A 37 6.21 -4.11 -21.28
C GLY A 37 5.93 -3.12 -20.17
N LYS A 38 4.97 -2.19 -20.32
CA LYS A 38 4.67 -1.16 -19.29
C LYS A 38 4.34 -1.77 -17.92
N SER A 39 3.37 -2.68 -17.87
CA SER A 39 2.99 -3.34 -16.62
C SER A 39 4.14 -4.18 -16.05
N THR A 40 4.95 -4.79 -16.91
CA THR A 40 6.14 -5.55 -16.50
C THR A 40 7.20 -4.63 -15.89
N LEU A 41 7.46 -3.47 -16.49
CA LEU A 41 8.37 -2.46 -15.95
C LEU A 41 7.88 -1.97 -14.57
N MET A 42 6.58 -1.66 -14.44
CA MET A 42 6.00 -1.24 -13.16
C MET A 42 6.11 -2.32 -12.09
N LYS A 43 5.92 -3.61 -12.44
CA LYS A 43 6.10 -4.74 -11.51
C LYS A 43 7.55 -4.93 -11.07
N ILE A 44 8.52 -4.72 -11.97
CA ILE A 44 9.94 -4.72 -11.62
C ILE A 44 10.27 -3.55 -10.67
N MET A 45 9.75 -2.35 -10.96
CA MET A 45 9.89 -1.18 -10.09
C MET A 45 9.32 -1.41 -8.69
N ALA A 46 8.16 -2.07 -8.62
CA ALA A 46 7.52 -2.44 -7.37
C ALA A 46 8.21 -3.61 -6.64
N GLY A 47 9.25 -4.21 -7.24
CA GLY A 47 9.97 -5.37 -6.67
C GLY A 47 9.20 -6.69 -6.75
N MET A 48 8.08 -6.75 -7.46
CA MET A 48 7.22 -7.92 -7.60
C MET A 48 7.74 -8.91 -8.65
N ASP A 49 8.34 -8.42 -9.74
CA ASP A 49 8.98 -9.25 -10.76
C ASP A 49 10.50 -9.06 -10.66
N LYS A 50 11.21 -10.13 -10.27
CA LYS A 50 12.67 -10.15 -10.09
C LYS A 50 13.39 -10.95 -11.16
N ASP A 51 12.64 -11.53 -12.10
CA ASP A 51 13.18 -12.36 -13.17
C ASP A 51 13.60 -11.48 -14.34
N PHE A 52 14.73 -10.80 -14.22
CA PHE A 52 15.28 -9.93 -15.26
C PHE A 52 16.81 -9.96 -15.20
N THR A 53 17.47 -9.45 -16.23
CA THR A 53 18.91 -9.22 -16.21
C THR A 53 19.23 -7.72 -16.14
N GLY A 54 20.44 -7.39 -15.69
CA GLY A 54 20.81 -6.01 -15.34
C GLY A 54 20.46 -5.68 -13.89
N GLU A 55 20.31 -4.40 -13.58
CA GLU A 55 20.08 -3.91 -12.22
C GLU A 55 18.84 -3.02 -12.12
N ALA A 56 18.00 -3.29 -11.12
CA ALA A 56 16.93 -2.40 -10.68
C ALA A 56 16.99 -2.29 -9.15
N PHE A 57 17.14 -1.06 -8.64
CA PHE A 57 17.21 -0.78 -7.22
C PHE A 57 16.50 0.54 -6.91
N ALA A 58 15.94 0.62 -5.71
CA ALA A 58 15.41 1.84 -5.12
C ALA A 58 16.42 2.41 -4.10
N MET A 59 16.32 3.69 -3.79
CA MET A 59 17.15 4.31 -2.75
C MET A 59 16.82 3.69 -1.37
N ALA A 60 17.81 3.58 -0.51
CA ALA A 60 17.59 3.07 0.85
C ALA A 60 16.56 3.94 1.59
N GLY A 61 15.58 3.29 2.24
CA GLY A 61 14.50 3.98 2.95
C GLY A 61 13.32 4.42 2.05
N THR A 62 13.34 4.19 0.74
CA THR A 62 12.18 4.46 -0.12
C THR A 62 11.02 3.51 0.23
N LYS A 63 9.89 4.07 0.67
CA LYS A 63 8.61 3.35 0.71
C LYS A 63 8.03 3.30 -0.71
N MET A 64 7.67 2.10 -1.19
CA MET A 64 7.11 1.88 -2.52
C MET A 64 5.66 1.40 -2.40
N GLY A 65 4.74 2.07 -3.09
CA GLY A 65 3.36 1.64 -3.26
C GLY A 65 3.10 1.20 -4.70
N TYR A 66 2.36 0.12 -4.89
CA TYR A 66 1.96 -0.37 -6.21
C TYR A 66 0.46 -0.68 -6.21
N LEU A 67 -0.28 0.09 -7.01
CA LEU A 67 -1.70 -0.14 -7.23
C LEU A 67 -1.91 -1.00 -8.47
N GLU A 68 -2.48 -2.18 -8.26
CA GLU A 68 -2.81 -3.09 -9.35
C GLU A 68 -3.90 -2.52 -10.27
N GLN A 69 -3.86 -2.94 -11.54
CA GLN A 69 -4.92 -2.59 -12.48
C GLN A 69 -6.28 -3.13 -12.01
N GLU A 70 -6.29 -4.33 -11.43
CA GLU A 70 -7.48 -4.97 -10.85
C GLU A 70 -7.19 -5.23 -9.37
N PRO A 71 -7.41 -4.23 -8.49
CA PRO A 71 -7.09 -4.36 -7.09
C PRO A 71 -7.98 -5.40 -6.41
N GLN A 72 -7.38 -6.16 -5.51
CA GLN A 72 -8.05 -7.18 -4.71
C GLN A 72 -8.44 -6.58 -3.37
N LEU A 73 -9.73 -6.57 -3.07
CA LEU A 73 -10.28 -6.18 -1.77
C LEU A 73 -10.68 -7.45 -1.02
N ASP A 74 -10.57 -7.45 0.31
CA ASP A 74 -11.06 -8.54 1.13
C ASP A 74 -12.60 -8.49 1.15
N ALA A 75 -13.22 -9.57 0.65
CA ALA A 75 -14.67 -9.72 0.59
C ALA A 75 -15.33 -9.91 1.95
N ALA A 76 -14.57 -10.29 2.97
CA ALA A 76 -15.06 -10.41 4.34
C ALA A 76 -15.18 -9.06 5.06
N LEU A 77 -14.57 -8.01 4.52
CA LEU A 77 -14.51 -6.67 5.09
C LEU A 77 -15.40 -5.69 4.32
N ASN A 78 -15.90 -4.67 5.02
CA ASN A 78 -16.53 -3.52 4.39
C ASN A 78 -15.48 -2.56 3.78
N VAL A 79 -15.95 -1.49 3.13
CA VAL A 79 -15.08 -0.50 2.47
C VAL A 79 -14.08 0.12 3.45
N ARG A 80 -14.55 0.56 4.62
CA ARG A 80 -13.67 1.21 5.61
C ARG A 80 -12.67 0.24 6.21
N GLU A 81 -13.12 -0.95 6.58
CA GLU A 81 -12.26 -2.00 7.12
C GLU A 81 -11.15 -2.40 6.14
N ASN A 82 -11.42 -2.42 4.83
CA ASN A 82 -10.38 -2.63 3.82
C ASN A 82 -9.30 -1.54 3.89
N VAL A 83 -9.68 -0.26 3.93
CA VAL A 83 -8.73 0.87 4.03
C VAL A 83 -7.94 0.81 5.34
N GLU A 84 -8.64 0.64 6.46
CA GLU A 84 -8.04 0.53 7.79
C GLU A 84 -7.05 -0.64 7.89
N SER A 85 -7.32 -1.76 7.22
CA SER A 85 -6.46 -2.95 7.23
C SER A 85 -5.08 -2.73 6.60
N TRP A 86 -4.90 -1.69 5.78
CA TRP A 86 -3.62 -1.34 5.18
C TRP A 86 -2.90 -0.19 5.91
N CYS A 87 -3.57 0.44 6.87
CA CYS A 87 -3.00 1.52 7.67
C CYS A 87 -2.37 0.95 8.95
N GLU A 88 -1.04 0.87 8.98
CA GLU A 88 -0.30 0.38 10.15
C GLU A 88 -0.54 1.27 11.38
N GLU A 89 -0.65 2.59 11.17
CA GLU A 89 -0.96 3.56 12.21
C GLU A 89 -2.33 3.28 12.85
N LYS A 90 -3.35 2.93 12.05
CA LYS A 90 -4.67 2.55 12.56
C LYS A 90 -4.61 1.27 13.39
N LYS A 91 -3.82 0.27 12.96
CA LYS A 91 -3.61 -0.97 13.74
C LYS A 91 -3.01 -0.68 15.11
N LEU A 92 -2.04 0.24 15.17
CA LEU A 92 -1.42 0.66 16.44
C LEU A 92 -2.46 1.29 17.38
N VAL A 93 -3.27 2.22 16.87
CA VAL A 93 -4.31 2.91 17.67
C VAL A 93 -5.40 1.93 18.12
N THR A 94 -5.87 1.04 17.26
CA THR A 94 -6.83 0.00 17.63
C THR A 94 -6.28 -0.88 18.74
N ARG A 95 -5.03 -1.35 18.60
CA ARG A 95 -4.39 -2.18 19.63
C ARG A 95 -4.20 -1.43 20.95
N PHE A 96 -3.83 -0.16 20.90
CA PHE A 96 -3.73 0.68 22.09
C PHE A 96 -5.07 0.79 22.82
N ASN A 97 -6.17 0.99 22.10
CA ASN A 97 -7.50 1.08 22.68
C ASN A 97 -7.91 -0.25 23.35
N GLU A 98 -7.66 -1.39 22.71
CA GLU A 98 -7.90 -2.72 23.28
C GLU A 98 -7.13 -2.94 24.59
N VAL A 99 -5.83 -2.63 24.58
CA VAL A 99 -4.96 -2.78 25.76
C VAL A 99 -5.39 -1.83 26.88
N SER A 100 -5.73 -0.58 26.55
CA SER A 100 -6.23 0.41 27.51
C SER A 100 -7.51 -0.07 28.23
N MET A 101 -8.45 -0.66 27.47
CA MET A 101 -9.63 -1.29 28.07
C MET A 101 -9.26 -2.47 28.98
N ALA A 102 -8.36 -3.35 28.53
CA ALA A 102 -7.92 -4.50 29.31
C ALA A 102 -7.22 -4.09 30.63
N VAL A 103 -6.40 -3.03 30.61
CA VAL A 103 -5.79 -2.46 31.82
C VAL A 103 -6.86 -1.97 32.81
N GLY A 104 -7.91 -1.33 32.31
CA GLY A 104 -9.03 -0.86 33.12
C GLY A 104 -9.82 -1.97 33.80
N GLU A 105 -9.91 -3.14 33.17
CA GLU A 105 -10.59 -4.33 33.71
C GLU A 105 -9.68 -5.16 34.64
N ASN A 106 -8.43 -5.38 34.23
CA ASN A 106 -7.47 -6.19 34.96
C ASN A 106 -6.05 -5.64 34.80
N TYR A 107 -5.67 -4.79 35.76
CA TYR A 107 -4.35 -4.19 35.77
C TYR A 107 -3.23 -5.24 35.91
N THR A 108 -2.30 -5.26 34.96
CA THR A 108 -1.04 -6.01 35.04
C THR A 108 0.12 -5.15 34.54
N ASP A 109 1.32 -5.41 35.08
CA ASP A 109 2.54 -4.71 34.66
C ASP A 109 2.84 -4.93 33.16
N GLU A 110 2.54 -6.14 32.65
CA GLU A 110 2.73 -6.50 31.24
C GLU A 110 1.85 -5.66 30.30
N LEU A 111 0.57 -5.47 30.66
CA LEU A 111 -0.34 -4.65 29.86
C LEU A 111 0.04 -3.18 29.89
N MET A 112 0.52 -2.68 31.04
CA MET A 112 1.03 -1.31 31.15
C MET A 112 2.28 -1.08 30.29
N GLU A 113 3.19 -2.05 30.25
CA GLU A 113 4.38 -1.97 29.41
C GLU A 113 4.00 -1.99 27.91
N GLU A 114 3.07 -2.86 27.50
CA GLU A 114 2.56 -2.88 26.13
C GLU A 114 1.89 -1.55 25.75
N MET A 115 1.00 -1.04 26.62
CA MET A 115 0.32 0.24 26.41
C MET A 115 1.32 1.39 26.22
N THR A 116 2.39 1.43 27.03
CA THR A 116 3.44 2.45 26.95
C THR A 116 4.18 2.37 25.61
N LYS A 117 4.57 1.17 25.16
CA LYS A 117 5.25 0.97 23.87
C LYS A 117 4.37 1.34 22.68
N LEU A 118 3.07 1.08 22.76
CA LEU A 118 2.12 1.47 21.72
C LEU A 118 1.96 2.99 21.67
N GLN A 119 1.84 3.63 22.84
CA GLN A 119 1.74 5.09 22.94
C GLN A 119 2.96 5.77 22.31
N GLU A 120 4.18 5.33 22.62
CA GLU A 120 5.41 5.87 22.04
C GLU A 120 5.43 5.75 20.50
N GLN A 121 4.94 4.65 19.95
CA GLN A 121 4.85 4.45 18.50
C GLN A 121 3.79 5.36 17.85
N ILE A 122 2.64 5.53 18.51
CA ILE A 122 1.56 6.43 18.04
C ILE A 122 2.03 7.89 18.06
N ASP A 123 2.70 8.31 19.14
CA ASP A 123 3.30 9.64 19.26
C ASP A 123 4.37 9.88 18.18
N ALA A 124 5.26 8.90 17.96
CA ALA A 124 6.32 9.01 16.96
C ALA A 124 5.81 9.05 15.51
N SER A 125 4.61 8.54 15.26
CA SER A 125 3.96 8.52 13.93
C SER A 125 2.88 9.60 13.75
N ASP A 126 2.63 10.44 14.77
CA ASP A 126 1.55 11.44 14.77
C ASP A 126 0.20 10.80 14.39
N ALA A 127 -0.13 9.67 15.01
CA ALA A 127 -1.24 8.81 14.61
C ALA A 127 -2.53 8.96 15.44
N TRP A 128 -2.59 9.87 16.41
CA TRP A 128 -3.79 10.04 17.25
C TRP A 128 -5.04 10.47 16.48
N ASP A 129 -4.86 11.19 15.38
CA ASP A 129 -5.92 11.67 14.49
C ASP A 129 -6.10 10.76 13.25
N ILE A 130 -5.60 9.53 13.28
CA ILE A 130 -5.58 8.64 12.11
C ILE A 130 -6.97 8.40 11.54
N ASP A 131 -8.00 8.29 12.38
CA ASP A 131 -9.39 8.16 11.93
C ASP A 131 -9.84 9.34 11.09
N SER A 132 -9.52 10.56 11.51
CA SER A 132 -9.82 11.78 10.74
C SER A 132 -8.99 11.87 9.46
N LYS A 133 -7.74 11.41 9.48
CA LYS A 133 -6.90 11.32 8.27
C LYS A 133 -7.48 10.34 7.24
N ILE A 134 -7.99 9.19 7.69
CA ILE A 134 -8.69 8.21 6.86
C ILE A 134 -9.98 8.81 6.28
N ASP A 135 -10.80 9.48 7.10
CA ASP A 135 -12.03 10.13 6.65
C ASP A 135 -11.76 11.14 5.52
N MET A 136 -10.76 12.01 5.72
CA MET A 136 -10.37 13.00 4.72
C MET A 136 -9.87 12.36 3.43
N ALA A 137 -9.10 11.26 3.51
CA ALA A 137 -8.60 10.54 2.34
C ALA A 137 -9.74 9.85 1.56
N MET A 138 -10.65 9.18 2.27
CA MET A 138 -11.80 8.50 1.68
C MET A 138 -12.75 9.50 1.00
N ASP A 139 -13.00 10.66 1.61
CA ASP A 139 -13.80 11.73 0.99
C ASP A 139 -13.11 12.32 -0.25
N ALA A 140 -11.81 12.63 -0.15
CA ALA A 140 -11.04 13.18 -1.27
C ALA A 140 -11.02 12.23 -2.49
N LEU A 141 -10.95 10.93 -2.24
CA LEU A 141 -11.01 9.89 -3.26
C LEU A 141 -12.43 9.50 -3.66
N ARG A 142 -13.46 10.05 -3.00
CA ARG A 142 -14.88 9.70 -3.23
C ARG A 142 -15.09 8.20 -3.16
N CYS A 143 -14.60 7.60 -2.08
CA CYS A 143 -14.87 6.20 -1.77
C CYS A 143 -16.39 5.97 -1.59
N PRO A 144 -16.87 4.74 -1.83
CA PRO A 144 -18.23 4.36 -1.46
C PRO A 144 -18.46 4.47 0.06
N PRO A 145 -19.73 4.35 0.53
CA PRO A 145 -20.03 4.39 1.95
C PRO A 145 -19.26 3.33 2.76
N ASP A 146 -18.81 3.70 3.95
CA ASP A 146 -17.95 2.91 4.83
C ASP A 146 -18.46 1.48 5.08
N ASP A 147 -19.77 1.35 5.33
CA ASP A 147 -20.46 0.09 5.68
C ASP A 147 -20.77 -0.80 4.46
N SER A 148 -20.46 -0.33 3.25
CA SER A 148 -20.75 -1.09 2.03
C SER A 148 -19.83 -2.30 1.89
N GLY A 149 -20.42 -3.46 1.60
CA GLY A 149 -19.65 -4.65 1.22
C GLY A 149 -18.98 -4.49 -0.15
N VAL A 150 -17.77 -5.03 -0.31
CA VAL A 150 -16.96 -4.78 -1.51
C VAL A 150 -17.45 -5.52 -2.77
N GLU A 151 -18.25 -6.58 -2.63
CA GLU A 151 -18.71 -7.42 -3.76
C GLU A 151 -19.45 -6.65 -4.84
N LYS A 152 -20.27 -5.66 -4.43
CA LYS A 152 -21.16 -4.90 -5.31
C LYS A 152 -20.48 -3.68 -5.93
N LEU A 153 -19.23 -3.40 -5.59
CA LEU A 153 -18.50 -2.24 -6.07
C LEU A 153 -18.15 -2.39 -7.56
N SER A 154 -18.35 -1.30 -8.31
CA SER A 154 -17.82 -1.16 -9.65
C SER A 154 -16.29 -1.19 -9.65
N GLY A 155 -15.67 -1.52 -10.79
CA GLY A 155 -14.21 -1.53 -10.89
C GLY A 155 -13.57 -0.17 -10.59
N GLY A 156 -14.26 0.93 -10.89
CA GLY A 156 -13.81 2.28 -10.57
C GLY A 156 -13.89 2.58 -9.06
N GLU A 157 -14.89 2.07 -8.35
CA GLU A 157 -15.00 2.20 -6.89
C GLU A 157 -13.94 1.37 -6.18
N ARG A 158 -13.77 0.10 -6.58
CA ARG A 158 -12.72 -0.77 -6.02
C ARG A 158 -11.34 -0.14 -6.13
N ARG A 159 -11.05 0.52 -7.25
CA ARG A 159 -9.77 1.21 -7.47
C ARG A 159 -9.59 2.43 -6.57
N ARG A 160 -10.66 3.17 -6.24
CA ARG A 160 -10.58 4.31 -5.32
C ARG A 160 -10.37 3.85 -3.89
N VAL A 161 -11.05 2.78 -3.47
CA VAL A 161 -10.82 2.13 -2.17
C VAL A 161 -9.39 1.64 -2.06
N ALA A 162 -8.88 0.91 -3.07
CA ALA A 162 -7.51 0.38 -3.05
C ALA A 162 -6.39 1.43 -3.17
N LEU A 163 -6.73 2.66 -3.57
CA LEU A 163 -5.78 3.78 -3.65
C LEU A 163 -5.73 4.58 -2.34
N CYS A 164 -6.76 4.47 -1.51
CA CYS A 164 -6.89 5.15 -0.24
C CYS A 164 -5.93 4.57 0.79
#